data_AF-A0A3Q2U7R9-F1
#
_entry.id   AF-A0A3Q2U7R9-F1
#
_cell.length_a   1.000
_cell.length_b   1.000
_cell.length_c   1.000
_cell.angle_alpha   90.00
_cell.angle_beta   90.00
_cell.angle_gamma   90.00
#
_symmetry.space_group_name_H-M   'P 1'
#
loop_
_entity.id
_entity.type
_entity.pdbx_description
1 polymer ?
#
loop_
_entity_poly.entity_id
_entity_poly.type
_entity_poly.pdbx_seq_one_letter_code
_entity_poly.pdbx_strand_id
1 'polypeptide(L)'
;MVLLEGSCSNVTKVRNRLGPLLDSTVINRVTIDLPGASRYFNGPSGRDSLLQVAHSRRCLIQLDEQHLLGRQHTDLAKYNLRHGLQVMVCQGDITKQYADGIVNYANENLNHFDDVGAALSKAGGPQVLKESKALVKQTGKIAVGDVVVTTGGDLMCKNLLHAVGPESGKASGRERHLLEKTVQKALNLAELMEFKSIALPCISSGIYDQVEKNANVILSFLFLRFP
;
A
#
# COMPACT_ATOMS: atom_id res chain seq x y z
N MET A 1 2.99 -1.10 24.69
CA MET A 1 3.75 -2.35 24.42
C MET A 1 3.87 -3.10 25.74
N VAL A 2 3.38 -4.34 25.81
CA VAL A 2 3.57 -5.22 26.97
C VAL A 2 4.42 -6.38 26.50
N LEU A 3 5.67 -6.44 26.97
CA LEU A 3 6.58 -7.56 26.74
C LEU A 3 6.36 -8.57 27.87
N LEU A 4 6.00 -9.81 27.52
CA LEU A 4 5.77 -10.90 28.45
C LEU A 4 6.92 -11.90 28.34
N GLU A 5 7.84 -11.84 29.29
CA GLU A 5 9.00 -12.74 29.37
C GLU A 5 8.82 -13.72 30.55
N GLY A 6 9.15 -14.99 30.30
CA GLY A 6 9.03 -16.05 31.30
C GLY A 6 9.03 -17.44 30.67
N SER A 7 8.88 -18.47 31.50
CA SER A 7 8.81 -19.86 31.01
C SER A 7 7.62 -20.06 30.08
N CYS A 8 7.76 -20.96 29.10
CA CYS A 8 6.73 -21.22 28.08
C CYS A 8 5.34 -21.50 28.69
N SER A 9 5.26 -22.22 29.82
CA SER A 9 3.99 -22.48 30.51
C SER A 9 3.36 -21.22 31.10
N ASN A 10 4.17 -20.29 31.61
CA ASN A 10 3.68 -19.08 32.27
C ASN A 10 3.26 -18.03 31.26
N VAL A 11 4.04 -17.87 30.18
CA VAL A 11 3.66 -17.02 29.04
C VAL A 11 2.34 -17.51 28.42
N THR A 12 2.20 -18.83 28.23
CA THR A 12 0.96 -19.42 27.69
C THR A 12 -0.24 -19.19 28.61
N LYS A 13 -0.08 -19.33 29.93
CA LYS A 13 -1.16 -19.05 30.90
C LYS A 13 -1.59 -17.59 30.88
N VAL A 14 -0.63 -16.66 30.85
CA VAL A 14 -0.93 -15.22 30.82
C VAL A 14 -1.56 -14.81 29.49
N ARG A 15 -1.04 -15.32 28.37
CA ARG A 15 -1.64 -15.14 27.04
C ARG A 15 -3.09 -15.62 26.99
N ASN A 16 -3.37 -16.82 27.50
CA ASN A 16 -4.74 -17.36 27.47
C ASN A 16 -5.72 -16.57 28.34
N ARG A 17 -5.24 -15.84 29.37
CA ARG A 17 -6.06 -14.91 30.17
C ARG A 17 -6.22 -13.55 29.50
N LEU A 18 -5.20 -13.08 28.80
CA LEU A 18 -5.24 -11.80 28.07
C LEU A 18 -6.03 -11.90 26.76
N GLY A 19 -6.00 -13.05 26.08
CA GLY A 19 -6.68 -13.28 24.81
C GLY A 19 -8.14 -12.81 24.83
N PRO A 20 -9.00 -13.34 25.70
CA PRO A 20 -10.40 -12.92 25.79
C PRO A 20 -10.60 -11.42 26.11
N LEU A 21 -9.67 -10.80 26.86
CA LEU A 21 -9.70 -9.37 27.16
C LEU A 21 -9.33 -8.52 25.94
N LEU A 22 -8.33 -8.96 25.18
CA LEU A 22 -7.94 -8.33 23.92
C LEU A 22 -9.03 -8.51 22.86
N ASP A 23 -9.65 -9.69 22.78
CA ASP A 23 -10.75 -9.98 21.86
C ASP A 23 -12.02 -9.16 22.20
N SER A 24 -12.23 -8.83 23.47
CA SER A 24 -13.31 -7.93 23.92
C SER A 24 -13.02 -6.45 23.67
N THR A 25 -11.80 -6.09 23.22
CA THR A 25 -11.42 -4.70 22.98
C THR A 25 -12.05 -4.21 21.68
N VAL A 26 -13.07 -3.36 21.81
CA VAL A 26 -13.73 -2.72 20.67
C VAL A 26 -12.95 -1.47 20.26
N ILE A 27 -12.48 -1.44 19.01
CA ILE A 27 -11.87 -0.25 18.42
C ILE A 27 -12.97 0.57 17.77
N ASN A 28 -13.13 1.83 18.20
CA ASN A 28 -14.04 2.78 17.56
C ASN A 28 -13.24 4.01 17.11
N ARG A 29 -13.60 4.56 15.95
CA ARG A 29 -12.95 5.73 15.36
C ARG A 29 -13.90 6.92 15.38
N VAL A 30 -13.43 8.04 15.93
CA VAL A 30 -14.17 9.30 15.96
C VAL A 30 -13.38 10.32 15.16
N THR A 31 -13.99 10.85 14.10
CA THR A 31 -13.40 11.92 13.27
C THR A 31 -13.81 13.27 13.86
N ILE A 32 -12.83 14.15 14.07
CA ILE A 32 -13.08 15.54 14.51
C ILE A 32 -12.66 16.47 13.38
N ASP A 33 -13.63 16.94 12.62
CA ASP A 33 -13.44 17.87 11.51
C ASP A 33 -13.76 19.30 11.95
N LEU A 34 -12.86 19.87 12.76
CA LEU A 34 -12.95 21.25 13.24
C LEU A 34 -11.62 21.97 12.97
N PRO A 35 -11.65 23.20 12.39
CA PRO A 35 -10.45 23.99 12.22
C PRO A 35 -9.68 24.17 13.53
N GLY A 36 -8.39 23.83 13.52
CA GLY A 36 -7.53 23.93 14.71
C GLY A 36 -7.62 22.75 15.69
N ALA A 37 -8.45 21.72 15.43
CA ALA A 37 -8.59 20.56 16.30
C ALA A 37 -7.28 19.81 16.55
N SER A 38 -6.49 19.52 15.49
CA SER A 38 -5.17 18.89 15.65
C SER A 38 -4.28 19.72 16.57
N ARG A 39 -4.17 21.04 16.34
CA ARG A 39 -3.36 21.92 17.18
C ARG A 39 -3.84 21.93 18.64
N TYR A 40 -5.15 21.91 18.88
CA TYR A 40 -5.73 21.86 20.22
C TYR A 40 -5.42 20.54 20.93
N PHE A 41 -5.72 19.39 20.31
CA PHE A 41 -5.52 18.07 20.91
C PHE A 41 -4.05 17.69 21.08
N ASN A 42 -3.16 18.25 20.26
CA ASN A 42 -1.72 18.14 20.47
C ASN A 42 -1.20 19.04 21.61
N GLY A 43 -1.94 20.09 21.98
CA GLY A 43 -1.59 20.98 23.09
C GLY A 43 -1.90 20.37 24.47
N PRO A 44 -1.35 20.96 25.56
CA PRO A 44 -1.51 20.43 26.92
C PRO A 44 -2.97 20.25 27.34
N SER A 45 -3.80 21.28 27.14
CA SER A 45 -5.22 21.28 27.52
C SER A 45 -6.03 20.23 26.76
N GLY A 46 -5.72 20.01 25.48
CA GLY A 46 -6.37 18.98 24.67
C GLY A 46 -6.00 17.57 25.12
N ARG A 47 -4.73 17.32 25.44
CA ARG A 47 -4.27 16.04 25.98
C ARG A 47 -4.90 15.72 27.33
N ASP A 48 -4.99 16.69 28.24
CA ASP A 48 -5.63 16.51 29.54
C ASP A 48 -7.11 16.14 29.38
N SER A 49 -7.80 16.79 28.44
CA SER A 49 -9.20 16.48 28.10
C SER A 49 -9.35 15.03 27.60
N LEU A 50 -8.45 14.57 26.72
CA LEU A 50 -8.47 13.20 26.21
C LEU A 50 -8.20 12.18 27.31
N LEU A 51 -7.25 12.46 28.21
CA LEU A 51 -6.97 11.60 29.36
C LEU A 51 -8.20 11.50 30.28
N GLN A 52 -8.86 12.62 30.56
CA GLN A 52 -10.07 12.63 31.38
C GLN A 52 -11.19 11.77 30.77
N VAL A 53 -11.40 11.87 29.46
CA VAL A 53 -12.38 11.04 28.74
C VAL A 53 -11.97 9.57 28.75
N ALA A 54 -10.71 9.27 28.48
CA ALA A 54 -10.15 7.91 28.50
C ALA A 54 -10.38 7.24 29.87
N HIS A 55 -10.11 7.97 30.96
CA HIS A 55 -10.37 7.50 32.32
C HIS A 55 -11.86 7.28 32.59
N SER A 56 -12.71 8.25 32.24
CA SER A 56 -14.16 8.17 32.46
C SER A 56 -14.81 7.01 31.71
N ARG A 57 -14.38 6.78 30.46
CA ARG A 57 -14.92 5.73 29.59
C ARG A 57 -14.19 4.40 29.70
N ARG A 58 -13.14 4.32 30.53
CA ARG A 58 -12.25 3.16 30.66
C ARG A 58 -11.73 2.66 29.31
N CYS A 59 -11.31 3.58 28.46
CA CYS A 59 -10.76 3.29 27.14
C CYS A 59 -9.37 3.91 26.99
N LEU A 60 -8.66 3.50 25.95
CA LEU A 60 -7.45 4.17 25.50
C LEU A 60 -7.80 5.03 24.30
N ILE A 61 -7.38 6.30 24.34
CA ILE A 61 -7.58 7.23 23.24
C ILE A 61 -6.22 7.53 22.63
N GLN A 62 -6.07 7.18 21.36
CA GLN A 62 -4.88 7.48 20.57
C GLN A 62 -5.24 8.53 19.53
N LEU A 63 -4.49 9.63 19.51
CA LEU A 63 -4.53 10.58 18.40
C LEU A 63 -3.81 9.94 17.22
N ASP A 64 -4.55 9.71 16.15
CA ASP A 64 -4.02 9.35 14.85
C ASP A 64 -4.04 10.63 14.01
N GLU A 65 -2.88 11.30 13.92
CA GLU A 65 -2.70 12.27 12.86
C GLU A 65 -2.59 11.51 11.55
N GLN A 66 -3.76 11.19 10.98
CA GLN A 66 -3.84 11.00 9.56
C GLN A 66 -3.13 12.21 8.96
N HIS A 67 -2.02 11.97 8.27
CA HIS A 67 -1.47 12.95 7.34
C HIS A 67 -2.57 13.18 6.30
N LEU A 68 -3.50 14.07 6.64
CA LEU A 68 -4.64 14.54 5.87
C LEU A 68 -4.17 15.53 4.79
N LEU A 69 -2.97 15.31 4.26
CA LEU A 69 -2.65 15.79 2.93
C LEU A 69 -3.25 14.78 1.95
N GLY A 70 -4.59 14.86 1.78
CA GLY A 70 -5.25 14.44 0.55
C GLY A 70 -5.39 12.94 0.26
N ARG A 71 -5.79 12.08 1.21
CA ARG A 71 -6.24 10.73 0.85
C ARG A 71 -7.49 10.80 -0.03
N GLN A 72 -7.30 10.69 -1.34
CA GLN A 72 -8.37 10.64 -2.35
C GLN A 72 -8.78 9.17 -2.61
N HIS A 73 -8.99 8.40 -1.54
CA HIS A 73 -9.50 7.03 -1.61
C HIS A 73 -10.37 6.68 -0.41
N THR A 74 -11.21 5.66 -0.62
CA THR A 74 -11.99 4.99 0.42
C THR A 74 -11.31 3.68 0.80
N ASP A 75 -11.04 3.49 2.09
CA ASP A 75 -10.52 2.21 2.61
C ASP A 75 -11.66 1.16 2.60
N LEU A 76 -11.51 0.11 1.80
CA LEU A 76 -12.46 -1.01 1.75
C LEU A 76 -12.09 -2.12 2.73
N ALA A 77 -10.79 -2.41 2.86
CA ALA A 77 -10.29 -3.39 3.80
C ALA A 77 -8.87 -3.05 4.26
N LYS A 78 -8.55 -3.43 5.50
CA LYS A 78 -7.24 -3.25 6.11
C LYS A 78 -6.83 -4.55 6.79
N TYR A 79 -5.62 -5.01 6.47
CA TYR A 79 -5.01 -6.19 7.07
C TYR A 79 -3.66 -5.80 7.66
N ASN A 80 -3.47 -6.08 8.95
CA ASN A 80 -2.18 -5.90 9.60
C ASN A 80 -1.40 -7.20 9.49
N LEU A 81 -0.17 -7.11 9.01
CA LEU A 81 0.79 -8.21 8.93
C LEU A 81 1.79 -8.09 10.09
N ARG A 82 2.71 -9.05 10.23
CA ARG A 82 3.77 -8.95 11.24
C ARG A 82 4.67 -7.74 11.03
N HIS A 83 5.43 -7.41 12.07
CA HIS A 83 6.44 -6.35 12.06
C HIS A 83 5.90 -4.95 11.72
N GLY A 84 4.60 -4.72 11.95
CA GLY A 84 3.96 -3.42 11.72
C GLY A 84 3.64 -3.13 10.26
N LEU A 85 3.77 -4.12 9.37
CA LEU A 85 3.35 -4.00 7.97
C LEU A 85 1.82 -4.00 7.87
N GLN A 86 1.31 -3.28 6.88
CA GLN A 86 -0.13 -3.16 6.65
C GLN A 86 -0.42 -3.26 5.16
N VAL A 87 -1.40 -4.09 4.81
CA VAL A 87 -1.99 -4.15 3.46
C VAL A 87 -3.37 -3.47 3.51
N MET A 88 -3.61 -2.60 2.56
CA MET A 88 -4.87 -1.87 2.42
C MET A 88 -5.46 -2.15 1.04
N VAL A 89 -6.76 -2.43 1.00
CA VAL A 89 -7.56 -2.43 -0.22
C VAL A 89 -8.31 -1.13 -0.22
N CYS A 90 -8.02 -0.29 -1.21
CA CYS A 90 -8.57 1.06 -1.32
C CYS A 90 -9.31 1.20 -2.65
N GLN A 91 -10.45 1.89 -2.63
CA GLN A 91 -11.15 2.34 -3.82
C GLN A 91 -10.82 3.80 -4.08
N GLY A 92 -10.25 4.12 -5.24
CA GLY A 92 -9.94 5.50 -5.58
C GLY A 92 -9.15 5.62 -6.88
N ASP A 93 -8.81 6.86 -7.21
CA ASP A 93 -7.95 7.19 -8.34
C ASP A 93 -6.49 7.04 -7.93
N ILE A 94 -5.77 6.09 -8.56
CA ILE A 94 -4.37 5.82 -8.21
C ILE A 94 -3.45 7.00 -8.52
N THR A 95 -3.81 7.86 -9.49
CA THR A 95 -3.01 9.03 -9.87
C THR A 95 -2.95 10.10 -8.78
N LYS A 96 -3.88 10.04 -7.82
CA LYS A 96 -3.97 10.96 -6.68
C LYS A 96 -3.45 10.35 -5.38
N GLN A 97 -2.80 9.18 -5.44
CA GLN A 97 -2.37 8.49 -4.23
C GLN A 97 -1.03 8.99 -3.73
N TYR A 98 -0.97 9.14 -2.42
CA TYR A 98 0.28 9.43 -1.72
C TYR A 98 0.95 8.12 -1.30
N ALA A 99 2.08 7.82 -1.91
CA ALA A 99 2.94 6.70 -1.55
C ALA A 99 4.38 7.00 -1.96
N ASP A 100 5.37 6.39 -1.30
CA ASP A 100 6.76 6.55 -1.71
C ASP A 100 6.99 6.02 -3.13
N GLY A 101 6.41 4.86 -3.45
CA GLY A 101 6.37 4.31 -4.80
C GLY A 101 4.94 4.08 -5.30
N ILE A 102 4.68 4.43 -6.55
CA ILE A 102 3.46 4.00 -7.27
C ILE A 102 3.86 3.03 -8.36
N VAL A 103 3.17 1.91 -8.48
CA VAL A 103 3.38 0.93 -9.55
C VAL A 103 2.48 1.28 -10.73
N ASN A 104 3.10 1.44 -11.89
CA ASN A 104 2.45 1.59 -13.18
C ASN A 104 2.49 0.27 -13.93
N TYR A 105 1.36 -0.16 -14.49
CA TYR A 105 1.36 -1.29 -15.42
C TYR A 105 1.71 -0.81 -16.83
N ALA A 106 2.76 -1.37 -17.42
CA ALA A 106 3.28 -0.96 -18.73
C ALA A 106 3.54 -2.17 -19.62
N ASN A 107 3.67 -1.95 -20.92
CA ASN A 107 4.18 -2.96 -21.85
C ASN A 107 5.71 -2.88 -22.00
N GLU A 108 6.27 -3.77 -22.81
CA GLU A 108 7.72 -3.90 -23.03
C GLU A 108 8.37 -2.66 -23.65
N ASN A 109 7.59 -1.78 -24.27
CA ASN A 109 8.08 -0.50 -24.80
C ASN A 109 7.83 0.66 -23.83
N LEU A 110 7.43 0.37 -22.59
CA LEU A 110 6.94 1.35 -21.62
C LEU A 110 5.86 2.27 -22.18
N ASN A 111 5.15 1.80 -23.22
CA ASN A 111 4.01 2.51 -23.76
C ASN A 111 2.80 2.18 -22.90
N HIS A 112 2.00 3.20 -22.68
CA HIS A 112 0.84 3.13 -21.82
C HIS A 112 -0.37 2.88 -22.70
N PHE A 113 -1.00 1.72 -22.58
CA PHE A 113 -2.28 1.44 -23.22
C PHE A 113 -3.37 2.34 -22.62
N ASP A 114 -4.55 2.42 -23.24
CA ASP A 114 -5.70 3.27 -22.87
C ASP A 114 -6.37 2.89 -21.52
N ASP A 115 -5.56 2.64 -20.49
CA ASP A 115 -5.98 2.16 -19.19
C ASP A 115 -5.32 2.98 -18.05
N VAL A 116 -5.28 2.39 -16.86
CA VAL A 116 -4.67 2.98 -15.65
C VAL A 116 -3.22 3.41 -15.89
N GLY A 117 -2.48 2.71 -16.75
CA GLY A 117 -1.09 3.07 -17.04
C GLY A 117 -0.97 4.36 -17.84
N ALA A 118 -1.91 4.63 -18.76
CA ALA A 118 -1.95 5.92 -19.46
C ALA A 118 -2.34 7.05 -18.51
N ALA A 119 -3.27 6.79 -17.59
CA ALA A 119 -3.63 7.77 -16.56
C ALA A 119 -2.42 8.13 -15.68
N LEU A 120 -1.65 7.14 -15.21
CA LEU A 120 -0.44 7.36 -14.41
C LEU A 120 0.66 8.09 -15.18
N SER A 121 0.91 7.72 -16.42
CA SER A 121 1.92 8.41 -17.24
C SER A 121 1.56 9.86 -17.52
N LYS A 122 0.29 10.10 -17.88
CA LYS A 122 -0.23 11.45 -18.08
C LYS A 122 -0.16 12.28 -16.81
N ALA A 123 -0.54 11.70 -15.68
CA ALA A 123 -0.48 12.37 -14.37
C ALA A 123 0.94 12.58 -13.86
N GLY A 124 1.91 11.75 -14.25
CA GLY A 124 3.34 11.98 -14.00
C GLY A 124 3.98 13.03 -14.90
N GLY A 125 3.26 13.49 -15.93
CA GLY A 125 3.68 14.60 -16.76
C GLY A 125 4.81 14.28 -17.76
N PRO A 126 5.30 15.31 -18.49
CA PRO A 126 6.27 15.12 -19.57
C PRO A 126 7.60 14.48 -19.15
N GLN A 127 7.98 14.62 -17.88
CA GLN A 127 9.21 14.07 -17.35
C GLN A 127 9.20 12.54 -17.34
N VAL A 128 8.13 11.91 -16.81
CA VAL A 128 7.97 10.45 -16.79
C VAL A 128 8.03 9.88 -18.20
N LEU A 129 7.36 10.53 -19.16
CA LEU A 129 7.36 10.10 -20.56
C LEU A 129 8.76 10.19 -21.19
N LYS A 130 9.50 11.27 -20.90
CA LYS A 130 10.87 11.46 -21.41
C LYS A 130 11.81 10.40 -20.84
N GLU A 131 11.74 10.13 -19.54
CA GLU A 131 12.57 9.11 -18.87
C GLU A 131 12.23 7.70 -19.38
N SER A 132 10.95 7.38 -19.53
CA SER A 132 10.48 6.10 -20.09
C SER A 132 11.03 5.87 -21.50
N LYS A 133 10.94 6.88 -22.38
CA LYS A 133 11.50 6.81 -23.74
C LYS A 133 13.02 6.66 -23.75
N ALA A 134 13.71 7.35 -22.84
CA ALA A 134 15.17 7.25 -22.71
C ALA A 134 15.59 5.84 -22.26
N LEU A 135 14.89 5.25 -21.29
CA LEU A 135 15.12 3.89 -20.83
C LEU A 135 15.00 2.90 -21.98
N VAL A 136 13.88 2.91 -22.71
CA VAL A 136 13.66 2.00 -23.85
C VAL A 136 14.70 2.19 -24.95
N LYS A 137 15.11 3.43 -25.21
CA LYS A 137 16.18 3.72 -26.18
C LYS A 137 17.53 3.15 -25.75
N GLN A 138 17.82 3.14 -24.45
CA GLN A 138 19.08 2.68 -23.88
C GLN A 138 19.12 1.16 -23.71
N THR A 139 18.04 0.56 -23.20
CA THR A 139 18.00 -0.86 -22.80
C THR A 139 17.30 -1.74 -23.83
N GLY A 140 16.62 -1.16 -24.81
CA GLY A 140 15.68 -1.88 -25.66
C GLY A 140 14.38 -2.19 -24.91
N LYS A 141 13.64 -3.18 -25.43
CA LYS A 141 12.38 -3.66 -24.83
C LYS A 141 12.62 -4.24 -23.44
N ILE A 142 11.79 -3.84 -22.49
CA ILE A 142 11.78 -4.37 -21.12
C ILE A 142 11.09 -5.75 -21.13
N ALA A 143 11.71 -6.74 -20.50
CA ALA A 143 11.18 -8.09 -20.50
C ALA A 143 9.90 -8.21 -19.64
N VAL A 144 8.98 -9.09 -20.06
CA VAL A 144 7.82 -9.46 -19.24
C VAL A 144 8.29 -10.10 -17.93
N GLY A 145 7.73 -9.65 -16.82
CA GLY A 145 8.15 -10.02 -15.48
C GLY A 145 9.14 -9.05 -14.83
N ASP A 146 9.56 -7.99 -15.53
CA ASP A 146 10.53 -7.02 -15.03
C ASP A 146 9.90 -5.66 -14.68
N VAL A 147 10.63 -4.89 -13.89
CA VAL A 147 10.20 -3.58 -13.39
C VAL A 147 11.34 -2.60 -13.57
N VAL A 148 11.05 -1.42 -14.12
CA VAL A 148 12.01 -0.31 -14.24
C VAL A 148 11.47 0.94 -13.56
N VAL A 149 12.33 1.90 -13.27
CA VAL A 149 12.00 3.04 -12.42
C VAL A 149 12.22 4.35 -13.15
N THR A 150 11.27 5.26 -13.02
CA THR A 150 11.41 6.68 -13.35
C THR A 150 11.18 7.53 -12.10
N THR A 151 11.37 8.85 -12.21
CA THR A 151 10.88 9.80 -11.21
C THR A 151 9.35 9.75 -11.11
N GLY A 152 8.77 10.24 -10.01
CA GLY A 152 7.32 10.41 -9.92
C GLY A 152 6.78 11.48 -10.87
N GLY A 153 7.64 12.38 -11.35
CA GLY A 153 7.24 13.58 -12.09
C GLY A 153 6.26 14.40 -11.27
N ASP A 154 5.06 14.64 -11.82
CA ASP A 154 3.99 15.41 -11.17
C ASP A 154 3.12 14.57 -10.20
N LEU A 155 3.38 13.26 -10.05
CA LEU A 155 2.68 12.41 -9.09
C LEU A 155 3.10 12.69 -7.65
N MET A 156 2.22 12.35 -6.70
CA MET A 156 2.51 12.40 -5.25
C MET A 156 3.32 11.18 -4.78
N CYS A 157 4.39 10.85 -5.51
CA CYS A 157 5.33 9.79 -5.15
C CYS A 157 6.77 10.19 -5.44
N LYS A 158 7.73 9.49 -4.82
CA LYS A 158 9.16 9.67 -5.10
C LYS A 158 9.48 9.12 -6.48
N ASN A 159 8.95 7.92 -6.77
CA ASN A 159 9.22 7.21 -8.01
C ASN A 159 7.98 6.47 -8.54
N LEU A 160 7.94 6.36 -9.87
CA LEU A 160 7.00 5.53 -10.59
C LEU A 160 7.70 4.24 -11.03
N LEU A 161 7.20 3.09 -10.57
CA LEU A 161 7.72 1.76 -10.88
C LEU A 161 6.93 1.18 -12.06
N HIS A 162 7.53 1.13 -13.24
CA HIS A 162 6.92 0.57 -14.44
C HIS A 162 7.07 -0.94 -14.45
N ALA A 163 6.00 -1.62 -14.04
CA ALA A 163 5.88 -3.07 -14.02
C ALA A 163 5.38 -3.60 -15.36
N VAL A 164 6.22 -4.38 -16.05
CA VAL A 164 5.88 -5.04 -17.31
C VAL A 164 5.36 -6.44 -17.02
N GLY A 165 4.06 -6.54 -16.73
CA GLY A 165 3.43 -7.83 -16.44
C GLY A 165 2.96 -8.56 -17.71
N PRO A 166 2.49 -9.81 -17.55
CA PRO A 166 2.07 -10.64 -18.67
C PRO A 166 0.71 -10.21 -19.21
N GLU A 167 0.57 -10.15 -20.53
CA GLU A 167 -0.74 -10.07 -21.16
C GLU A 167 -1.49 -11.40 -21.10
N SER A 168 -2.77 -11.35 -20.77
CA SER A 168 -3.63 -12.54 -20.64
C SER A 168 -3.65 -13.36 -21.94
N GLY A 169 -3.36 -14.67 -21.83
CA GLY A 169 -3.36 -15.59 -22.96
C GLY A 169 -2.12 -15.48 -23.86
N LYS A 170 -1.19 -14.56 -23.56
CA LYS A 170 0.05 -14.37 -24.32
C LYS A 170 1.29 -14.95 -23.62
N ALA A 171 1.15 -15.52 -22.42
CA ALA A 171 2.28 -16.10 -21.69
C ALA A 171 2.27 -17.64 -21.67
N SER A 172 1.43 -18.28 -22.50
CA SER A 172 1.36 -19.74 -22.63
C SER A 172 1.13 -20.46 -21.29
N GLY A 173 0.25 -19.93 -20.43
CA GLY A 173 -0.06 -20.49 -19.12
C GLY A 173 0.88 -20.05 -17.99
N ARG A 174 1.89 -19.20 -18.28
CA ARG A 174 2.84 -18.68 -17.28
C ARG A 174 2.43 -17.33 -16.70
N GLU A 175 1.23 -16.84 -17.01
CA GLU A 175 0.71 -15.53 -16.58
C GLU A 175 0.81 -15.36 -15.07
N ARG A 176 0.37 -16.37 -14.31
CA ARG A 176 0.45 -16.33 -12.83
C ARG A 176 1.88 -16.15 -12.33
N HIS A 177 2.80 -16.98 -12.83
CA HIS A 177 4.20 -16.93 -12.40
C HIS A 177 4.88 -15.60 -12.77
N LEU A 178 4.59 -15.07 -13.96
CA LEU A 178 5.13 -13.78 -14.40
C LEU A 178 4.53 -12.62 -13.60
N LEU A 179 3.26 -12.68 -13.21
CA LEU A 179 2.63 -11.69 -12.34
C LEU A 179 3.28 -11.71 -10.94
N GLU A 180 3.42 -12.89 -10.32
CA GLU A 180 4.10 -13.06 -9.03
C GLU A 180 5.54 -12.53 -9.09
N LYS A 181 6.28 -12.86 -10.16
CA LYS A 181 7.64 -12.35 -10.40
C LYS A 181 7.66 -10.82 -10.52
N THR A 182 6.70 -10.23 -11.23
CA THR A 182 6.61 -8.78 -11.42
C THR A 182 6.36 -8.06 -10.09
N VAL A 183 5.38 -8.54 -9.32
CA VAL A 183 5.08 -8.00 -7.99
C VAL A 183 6.28 -8.15 -7.05
N GLN A 184 6.93 -9.31 -7.05
CA GLN A 184 8.15 -9.53 -6.26
C GLN A 184 9.23 -8.51 -6.59
N LYS A 185 9.48 -8.24 -7.88
CA LYS A 185 10.49 -7.28 -8.29
C LYS A 185 10.14 -5.85 -7.89
N ALA A 186 8.87 -5.45 -8.00
CA ALA A 186 8.43 -4.14 -7.55
C ALA A 186 8.66 -3.95 -6.04
N LEU A 187 8.34 -4.96 -5.23
CA LEU A 187 8.58 -4.93 -3.79
C LEU A 187 10.08 -4.91 -3.44
N ASN A 188 10.90 -5.70 -4.13
CA ASN A 188 12.35 -5.69 -3.91
C ASN A 188 12.98 -4.34 -4.27
N LEU A 189 12.51 -3.69 -5.35
CA LEU A 189 12.95 -2.34 -5.70
C LEU A 189 12.52 -1.32 -4.65
N ALA A 190 11.29 -1.41 -4.16
CA ALA A 190 10.82 -0.53 -3.09
C ALA A 190 11.65 -0.70 -1.80
N GLU A 191 12.03 -1.93 -1.46
CA GLU A 191 12.94 -2.20 -0.34
C GLU A 191 14.34 -1.61 -0.58
N LEU A 192 14.93 -1.83 -1.75
CA LEU A 192 16.25 -1.28 -2.12
C LEU A 192 16.26 0.25 -2.11
N MET A 193 15.13 0.88 -2.41
CA MET A 193 14.94 2.33 -2.41
C MET A 193 14.47 2.89 -1.05
N GLU A 194 14.41 2.03 -0.02
CA GLU A 194 13.99 2.39 1.35
C GLU A 194 12.60 3.02 1.44
N PHE A 195 11.66 2.55 0.60
CA PHE A 195 10.28 3.04 0.60
C PHE A 195 9.52 2.56 1.82
N LYS A 196 8.74 3.48 2.42
CA LYS A 196 7.84 3.20 3.54
C LYS A 196 6.43 2.82 3.08
N SER A 197 6.08 3.10 1.82
CA SER A 197 4.78 2.78 1.25
C SER A 197 4.86 2.55 -0.26
N ILE A 198 4.11 1.57 -0.74
CA ILE A 198 3.97 1.28 -2.17
C ILE A 198 2.48 1.13 -2.50
N ALA A 199 2.03 1.83 -3.54
CA ALA A 199 0.68 1.69 -4.08
C ALA A 199 0.76 0.98 -5.43
N LEU A 200 -0.08 -0.03 -5.63
CA LEU A 200 -0.17 -0.76 -6.89
C LEU A 200 -1.64 -0.88 -7.32
N PRO A 201 -1.95 -0.71 -8.61
CA PRO A 201 -3.27 -1.00 -9.12
C PRO A 201 -3.49 -2.52 -9.13
N CYS A 202 -4.73 -2.97 -9.35
CA CYS A 202 -4.96 -4.35 -9.76
C CYS A 202 -4.31 -4.57 -11.13
N ILE A 203 -3.11 -5.14 -11.14
CA ILE A 203 -2.31 -5.34 -12.35
C ILE A 203 -3.04 -6.30 -13.31
N SER A 204 -3.01 -6.00 -14.62
CA SER A 204 -3.51 -6.87 -15.70
C SER A 204 -5.03 -7.15 -15.67
N SER A 205 -5.84 -6.26 -15.10
CA SER A 205 -7.28 -6.47 -14.91
C SER A 205 -8.18 -5.78 -15.95
N GLY A 206 -7.68 -5.51 -17.16
CA GLY A 206 -8.39 -4.76 -18.21
C GLY A 206 -9.70 -5.38 -18.71
N ILE A 207 -10.05 -6.59 -18.26
CA ILE A 207 -11.31 -7.28 -18.50
C ILE A 207 -11.84 -7.76 -17.14
N TYR A 208 -13.11 -7.48 -16.84
CA TYR A 208 -13.77 -7.70 -15.54
C TYR A 208 -13.49 -9.10 -14.93
N ASP A 209 -13.44 -10.14 -15.75
CA ASP A 209 -13.22 -11.55 -15.34
C ASP A 209 -11.81 -11.86 -14.82
N GLN A 210 -10.84 -10.94 -14.97
CA GLN A 210 -9.45 -11.12 -14.54
C GLN A 210 -9.11 -10.32 -13.27
N VAL A 211 -9.98 -9.38 -12.87
CA VAL A 211 -9.78 -8.55 -11.66
C VAL A 211 -9.67 -9.45 -10.43
N GLU A 212 -10.62 -10.36 -10.23
CA GLU A 212 -10.66 -11.24 -9.06
C GLU A 212 -9.47 -12.21 -9.02
N LYS A 213 -9.13 -12.81 -10.17
CA LYS A 213 -8.01 -13.76 -10.29
C LYS A 213 -6.69 -13.10 -9.97
N ASN A 214 -6.43 -11.92 -10.55
CA ASN A 214 -5.16 -11.22 -10.33
C ASN A 214 -5.09 -10.62 -8.92
N ALA A 215 -6.20 -10.10 -8.38
CA ALA A 215 -6.27 -9.65 -7.00
C ALA A 215 -5.96 -10.80 -6.03
N ASN A 216 -6.53 -11.98 -6.26
CA ASN A 216 -6.25 -13.16 -5.44
C ASN A 216 -4.77 -13.58 -5.52
N VAL A 217 -4.13 -13.55 -6.70
CA VAL A 217 -2.70 -13.85 -6.84
C VAL A 217 -1.85 -12.83 -6.06
N ILE A 218 -2.13 -11.53 -6.22
CA ILE A 218 -1.40 -10.45 -5.52
C ILE A 218 -1.56 -10.58 -4.00
N LEU A 219 -2.80 -10.69 -3.52
CA LEU A 219 -3.07 -10.80 -2.09
C LEU A 219 -2.48 -12.08 -1.51
N SER A 220 -2.68 -13.24 -2.15
CA SER A 220 -2.11 -14.50 -1.69
C SER A 220 -0.58 -14.42 -1.61
N PHE A 221 0.06 -13.81 -2.59
CA PHE A 221 1.50 -13.63 -2.60
C PHE A 221 1.98 -12.73 -1.44
N LEU A 222 1.31 -11.60 -1.20
CA LEU A 222 1.63 -10.70 -0.09
C LEU A 222 1.46 -11.40 1.27
N PHE A 223 0.36 -12.14 1.47
CA PHE A 223 0.09 -12.85 2.71
C PHE A 223 1.02 -14.05 2.95
N LEU A 224 1.46 -14.75 1.90
CA LEU A 224 2.40 -15.87 2.03
C LEU A 224 3.83 -15.40 2.31
N ARG A 225 4.23 -14.24 1.78
CA ARG A 225 5.58 -13.70 1.98
C ARG A 225 5.75 -12.98 3.30
N PHE A 226 4.68 -12.38 3.81
CA PHE A 226 4.65 -11.64 5.08
C PHE A 226 3.59 -12.24 6.02
N PRO A 227 3.87 -13.40 6.65
CA PRO A 227 2.93 -14.10 7.54
C PRO A 227 2.70 -13.39 8.88
#